data_AF-A0A958IPM0-F1
#
_entry.id   AF-A0A958IPM0-F1
#
_cell.length_a   1.000
_cell.length_b   1.000
_cell.length_c   1.000
_cell.angle_alpha   90.00
_cell.angle_beta   90.00
_cell.angle_gamma   90.00
#
_symmetry.space_group_name_H-M   'P 1'
#
loop_
_entity.id
_entity.type
_entity.pdbx_description
1 polymer ?
#
loop_
_entity_poly.entity_id
_entity_poly.type
_entity_poly.pdbx_seq_one_letter_code
_entity_poly.pdbx_strand_id
1 'polypeptide(L)'
;MKNLHNPILAIIALAAILAGMPAAAQQTYIWKGNTANWATSSEWTPSGIPGASDKAIINSGTVIVSDSRTVSELTLALGIITGNGTLTIADSATWTDGHMSGSGTTVVSSGATMRINNSAPIDLDERTLENEGTILWSGVNTLKLKHQANINNRSGALFDIRNDQILDYVLADSGGNFLNQGTLTKSAGSGTSEFDPYLRSTGSINATSGTLRLERGDTLNSSSGTFTVSSGAILALSERSFILDNLTITGSGTVDILDA
;
A
#
# COMPACT_ATOMS: atom_id res chain seq x y z
N MET A 1 14.21 -13.23 79.49
CA MET A 1 14.13 -11.77 79.72
C MET A 1 15.20 -11.09 78.88
N LYS A 2 14.85 -9.96 78.26
CA LYS A 2 15.54 -9.18 77.20
C LYS A 2 15.19 -9.62 75.78
N ASN A 3 14.84 -8.76 74.83
CA ASN A 3 14.08 -7.50 74.81
C ASN A 3 13.73 -7.31 73.31
N LEU A 4 12.57 -6.73 73.04
CA LEU A 4 12.07 -6.33 71.72
C LEU A 4 13.15 -5.71 70.82
N HIS A 5 13.10 -5.98 69.51
CA HIS A 5 13.26 -4.98 68.43
C HIS A 5 12.56 -5.50 67.17
N ASN A 6 11.42 -4.92 66.84
CA ASN A 6 10.84 -4.97 65.50
C ASN A 6 11.41 -3.76 64.73
N PRO A 7 11.83 -3.93 63.48
CA PRO A 7 11.39 -2.93 62.52
C PRO A 7 10.89 -3.58 61.23
N ILE A 8 9.67 -3.18 60.90
CA ILE A 8 9.09 -3.12 59.56
C ILE A 8 10.18 -2.60 58.60
N LEU A 9 10.61 -3.41 57.63
CA LEU A 9 11.39 -2.93 56.49
C LEU A 9 10.58 -3.12 55.21
N ALA A 10 10.43 -1.99 54.53
CA ALA A 10 9.57 -1.74 53.40
C ALA A 10 9.82 -2.67 52.21
N ILE A 11 8.75 -3.28 51.70
CA ILE A 11 8.69 -3.69 50.30
C ILE A 11 8.53 -2.38 49.50
N ILE A 12 9.65 -1.76 49.12
CA ILE A 12 9.65 -0.66 48.17
C ILE A 12 9.39 -1.28 46.78
N ALA A 13 8.28 -0.86 46.19
CA ALA A 13 7.90 -1.16 44.83
C ALA A 13 9.03 -0.80 43.85
N LEU A 14 9.55 -1.79 43.13
CA LEU A 14 10.29 -1.55 41.90
C LEU A 14 9.30 -1.63 40.73
N ALA A 15 8.46 -0.62 40.62
CA ALA A 15 7.63 -0.37 39.45
C ALA A 15 7.78 1.10 39.06
N ALA A 16 7.94 1.33 37.75
CA ALA A 16 7.99 2.61 37.06
C ALA A 16 9.35 3.34 37.03
N ILE A 17 10.26 2.86 36.17
CA ILE A 17 11.03 3.74 35.29
C ILE A 17 10.99 3.16 33.88
N LEU A 18 9.83 3.22 33.21
CA LEU A 18 9.73 2.99 31.77
C LEU A 18 8.93 4.06 31.02
N ALA A 19 8.52 5.14 31.70
CA ALA A 19 7.68 6.20 31.14
C ALA A 19 8.48 7.45 30.70
N GLY A 20 9.77 7.30 30.37
CA GLY A 20 10.63 8.45 30.05
C GLY A 20 11.86 8.15 29.22
N MET A 21 12.00 6.95 28.64
CA MET A 21 13.00 6.77 27.58
C MET A 21 12.50 7.56 26.37
N PRO A 22 13.27 8.53 25.84
CA PRO A 22 12.92 9.15 24.57
C PRO A 22 12.79 8.03 23.53
N ALA A 23 11.80 8.13 22.65
CA ALA A 23 11.74 7.24 21.49
C ALA A 23 13.13 7.27 20.82
N ALA A 24 13.69 6.09 20.53
CA ALA A 24 14.96 6.02 19.82
C ALA A 24 14.83 6.89 18.55
N ALA A 25 15.80 7.78 18.33
CA ALA A 25 15.79 8.65 17.16
C ALA A 25 15.73 7.77 15.91
N GLN A 26 14.84 8.10 14.97
CA GLN A 26 14.69 7.38 13.72
C GLN A 26 16.05 7.29 13.02
N GLN A 27 16.54 6.07 12.82
CA GLN A 27 17.77 5.84 12.07
C GLN A 27 17.45 5.52 10.62
N THR A 28 18.28 6.00 9.70
CA THR A 28 18.16 5.65 8.28
C THR A 28 19.18 4.56 7.93
N TYR A 29 18.67 3.49 7.33
CA TYR A 29 19.44 2.37 6.81
C TYR A 29 19.31 2.30 5.30
N ILE A 30 20.45 2.23 4.60
CA ILE A 30 20.51 2.15 3.14
C ILE A 30 21.02 0.76 2.73
N TRP A 31 20.27 0.08 1.87
CA TRP A 31 20.67 -1.20 1.32
C TRP A 31 21.89 -1.04 0.40
N LYS A 32 22.90 -1.91 0.54
CA LYS A 32 24.16 -1.82 -0.20
C LYS A 32 24.08 -2.26 -1.67
N GLY A 33 22.97 -2.86 -2.09
CA GLY A 33 22.72 -3.20 -3.49
C GLY A 33 22.97 -4.66 -3.88
N ASN A 34 23.29 -5.54 -2.93
CA ASN A 34 23.42 -6.97 -3.19
C ASN A 34 22.05 -7.68 -3.22
N THR A 35 22.05 -8.97 -3.54
CA THR A 35 20.91 -9.87 -3.29
C THR A 35 21.12 -10.58 -1.96
N ALA A 36 20.30 -10.25 -0.96
CA ALA A 36 20.40 -10.89 0.37
C ALA A 36 19.11 -10.73 1.19
N ASN A 37 19.01 -11.48 2.28
CA ASN A 37 17.90 -11.36 3.21
C ASN A 37 17.96 -10.02 3.97
N TRP A 38 16.79 -9.39 4.19
CA TRP A 38 16.63 -8.16 4.97
C TRP A 38 17.34 -8.20 6.32
N ALA A 39 17.36 -9.39 6.96
CA ALA A 39 17.98 -9.63 8.26
C ALA A 39 19.52 -9.64 8.25
N THR A 40 20.16 -9.52 7.08
CA THR A 40 21.61 -9.54 6.97
C THR A 40 22.17 -8.16 7.34
N SER A 41 22.56 -7.97 8.59
CA SER A 41 22.95 -6.65 9.13
C SER A 41 24.13 -5.99 8.41
N SER A 42 25.01 -6.79 7.78
CA SER A 42 26.14 -6.28 6.99
C SER A 42 25.71 -5.67 5.66
N GLU A 43 24.49 -5.91 5.19
CA GLU A 43 23.97 -5.42 3.90
C GLU A 43 23.33 -4.04 3.99
N TRP A 44 23.18 -3.51 5.21
CA TRP A 44 22.72 -2.15 5.45
C TRP A 44 23.88 -1.21 5.81
N THR A 45 23.69 0.07 5.50
CA THR A 45 24.56 1.17 5.93
C THR A 45 23.73 2.19 6.72
N PRO A 46 24.05 2.48 8.00
CA PRO A 46 25.06 1.81 8.82
C PRO A 46 24.73 0.31 9.02
N SER A 47 25.72 -0.48 9.43
CA SER A 47 25.46 -1.91 9.67
C SER A 47 24.49 -2.09 10.83
N GLY A 48 23.46 -2.88 10.60
CA GLY A 48 22.33 -3.09 11.49
C GLY A 48 21.12 -3.56 10.69
N ILE A 49 20.00 -3.80 11.37
CA ILE A 49 18.76 -4.23 10.73
C ILE A 49 17.73 -3.14 11.02
N PRO A 50 17.22 -2.41 10.00
CA PRO A 50 16.16 -1.43 10.22
C PRO A 50 14.94 -2.09 10.88
N GLY A 51 14.48 -1.48 11.98
CA GLY A 51 13.31 -1.89 12.76
C GLY A 51 12.17 -0.87 12.71
N ALA A 52 11.18 -1.06 13.58
CA ALA A 52 9.90 -0.35 13.52
C ALA A 52 9.98 1.18 13.71
N SER A 53 11.06 1.69 14.30
CA SER A 53 11.33 3.12 14.46
C SER A 53 12.18 3.71 13.34
N ASP A 54 12.63 2.90 12.38
CA ASP A 54 13.67 3.26 11.44
C ASP A 54 13.14 3.48 10.03
N LYS A 55 13.97 4.12 9.20
CA LYS A 55 13.79 4.29 7.77
C LYS A 55 14.66 3.29 7.01
N ALA A 56 14.06 2.55 6.10
CA ALA A 56 14.79 1.71 5.14
C ALA A 56 14.78 2.33 3.74
N ILE A 57 15.93 2.38 3.09
CA ILE A 57 16.11 2.89 1.73
C ILE A 57 16.68 1.79 0.84
N ILE A 58 15.97 1.46 -0.24
CA ILE A 58 16.30 0.42 -1.20
C ILE A 58 16.43 1.05 -2.59
N ASN A 59 17.66 1.44 -2.93
CA ASN A 59 17.99 2.16 -4.16
C ASN A 59 18.74 1.29 -5.19
N SER A 60 18.90 -0.01 -4.92
CA SER A 60 19.50 -1.00 -5.82
C SER A 60 19.37 -2.39 -5.20
N GLY A 61 19.74 -3.43 -5.96
CA GLY A 61 19.82 -4.80 -5.46
C GLY A 61 18.47 -5.43 -5.16
N THR A 62 18.52 -6.60 -4.52
CA THR A 62 17.34 -7.39 -4.18
C THR A 62 17.32 -7.68 -2.69
N VAL A 63 16.31 -7.17 -2.00
CA VAL A 63 16.08 -7.42 -0.58
C VAL A 63 15.04 -8.52 -0.43
N ILE A 64 15.44 -9.65 0.18
CA ILE A 64 14.56 -10.78 0.44
C ILE A 64 13.95 -10.63 1.84
N VAL A 65 12.64 -10.41 1.91
CA VAL A 65 11.86 -10.41 3.14
C VAL A 65 11.29 -11.82 3.33
N SER A 66 11.93 -12.62 4.19
CA SER A 66 11.49 -14.02 4.46
C SER A 66 10.61 -14.16 5.71
N ASP A 67 10.62 -13.16 6.59
CA ASP A 67 9.85 -13.11 7.83
C ASP A 67 9.20 -11.74 7.99
N SER A 68 8.30 -11.59 8.96
CA SER A 68 7.69 -10.29 9.27
C SER A 68 8.73 -9.23 9.66
N ARG A 69 8.70 -8.09 8.98
CA ARG A 69 9.52 -6.91 9.23
C ARG A 69 8.63 -5.68 9.33
N THR A 70 9.01 -4.73 10.18
CA THR A 70 8.33 -3.44 10.30
C THR A 70 9.37 -2.34 10.22
N VAL A 71 9.04 -1.29 9.47
CA VAL A 71 9.77 -0.02 9.42
C VAL A 71 8.82 1.14 9.65
N SER A 72 9.33 2.25 10.18
CA SER A 72 8.58 3.49 10.23
C SER A 72 8.45 4.05 8.81
N GLU A 73 9.57 4.13 8.08
CA GLU A 73 9.60 4.65 6.73
C GLU A 73 10.24 3.70 5.71
N LEU A 74 9.72 3.69 4.50
CA LEU A 74 10.31 2.98 3.36
C LEU A 74 10.54 3.91 2.17
N THR A 75 11.70 3.81 1.54
CA THR A 75 11.96 4.36 0.20
C THR A 75 12.38 3.23 -0.73
N LEU A 76 11.60 2.99 -1.77
CA LEU A 76 11.92 2.07 -2.87
C LEU A 76 12.09 2.88 -4.16
N ALA A 77 13.32 2.92 -4.66
CA ALA A 77 13.65 3.83 -5.76
C ALA A 77 14.33 3.20 -6.97
N LEU A 78 14.83 1.96 -6.90
CA LEU A 78 15.41 1.20 -8.04
C LEU A 78 15.58 -0.30 -7.72
N GLY A 79 15.62 -0.68 -6.43
CA GLY A 79 15.83 -2.08 -6.05
C GLY A 79 14.57 -2.94 -6.13
N ILE A 80 14.70 -4.18 -5.65
CA ILE A 80 13.63 -5.17 -5.62
C ILE A 80 13.35 -5.58 -4.18
N ILE A 81 12.09 -5.58 -3.78
CA ILE A 81 11.63 -6.24 -2.55
C ILE A 81 11.00 -7.55 -2.95
N THR A 82 11.49 -8.67 -2.43
CA THR A 82 10.96 -10.01 -2.74
C THR A 82 10.82 -10.89 -1.50
N GLY A 83 10.45 -12.16 -1.67
CA GLY A 83 10.28 -13.13 -0.61
C GLY A 83 8.83 -13.22 -0.12
N ASN A 84 8.59 -14.23 0.71
CA ASN A 84 7.27 -14.64 1.20
C ASN A 84 6.84 -13.98 2.52
N GLY A 85 7.71 -13.17 3.13
CA GLY A 85 7.44 -12.49 4.39
C GLY A 85 6.64 -11.20 4.21
N THR A 86 6.15 -10.71 5.34
CA THR A 86 5.40 -9.44 5.43
C THR A 86 6.34 -8.27 5.73
N LEU A 87 6.25 -7.19 4.96
CA LEU A 87 6.89 -5.92 5.25
C LEU A 87 5.83 -4.88 5.61
N THR A 88 5.79 -4.46 6.87
CA THR A 88 4.84 -3.45 7.37
C THR A 88 5.49 -2.08 7.43
N ILE A 89 4.79 -1.07 6.90
CA ILE A 89 5.20 0.33 6.90
C ILE A 89 4.26 1.08 7.84
N ALA A 90 4.81 1.54 8.96
CA ALA A 90 4.01 2.10 10.06
C ALA A 90 3.69 3.59 9.90
N ASP A 91 4.47 4.35 9.14
CA ASP A 91 4.27 5.80 8.96
C ASP A 91 4.22 6.22 7.49
N SER A 92 5.31 6.07 6.73
CA SER A 92 5.27 6.50 5.32
C SER A 92 6.14 5.69 4.37
N ALA A 93 5.71 5.64 3.10
CA ALA A 93 6.45 5.01 2.02
C ALA A 93 6.56 5.93 0.82
N THR A 94 7.67 5.83 0.09
CA THR A 94 7.82 6.39 -1.25
C THR A 94 8.28 5.30 -2.20
N TRP A 95 7.52 5.04 -3.26
CA TRP A 95 7.84 4.11 -4.32
C TRP A 95 7.97 4.87 -5.64
N THR A 96 9.18 4.95 -6.18
CA THR A 96 9.54 5.79 -7.34
C THR A 96 10.09 5.00 -8.51
N ASP A 97 10.66 3.82 -8.26
CA ASP A 97 11.07 2.85 -9.26
C ASP A 97 11.30 1.50 -8.58
N GLY A 98 11.74 0.50 -9.35
CA GLY A 98 12.01 -0.84 -8.86
C GLY A 98 10.74 -1.67 -8.72
N HIS A 99 10.89 -2.89 -8.20
CA HIS A 99 9.84 -3.90 -8.25
C HIS A 99 9.54 -4.47 -6.86
N MET A 100 8.27 -4.78 -6.62
CA MET A 100 7.87 -5.60 -5.49
C MET A 100 7.41 -6.95 -6.04
N SER A 101 8.11 -8.03 -5.66
CA SER A 101 7.83 -9.37 -6.16
C SER A 101 7.65 -10.43 -5.05
N GLY A 102 7.32 -11.64 -5.47
CA GLY A 102 7.19 -12.82 -4.62
C GLY A 102 5.91 -12.85 -3.79
N SER A 103 5.51 -14.03 -3.33
CA SER A 103 4.25 -14.31 -2.62
C SER A 103 4.03 -13.60 -1.27
N GLY A 104 4.96 -12.74 -0.83
CA GLY A 104 4.84 -12.00 0.43
C GLY A 104 3.81 -10.87 0.37
N THR A 105 3.78 -10.07 1.45
CA THR A 105 2.86 -8.94 1.58
C THR A 105 3.62 -7.67 1.95
N THR A 106 3.28 -6.54 1.34
CA THR A 106 3.68 -5.20 1.81
C THR A 106 2.45 -4.53 2.41
N VAL A 107 2.51 -4.12 3.67
CA VAL A 107 1.39 -3.49 4.39
C VAL A 107 1.66 -2.01 4.57
N VAL A 108 0.73 -1.16 4.12
CA VAL A 108 0.64 0.26 4.50
C VAL A 108 -0.35 0.34 5.65
N SER A 109 0.16 0.51 6.87
CA SER A 109 -0.67 0.46 8.09
C SER A 109 -1.71 1.58 8.16
N SER A 110 -2.73 1.41 9.00
CA SER A 110 -3.68 2.49 9.28
C SER A 110 -2.96 3.75 9.79
N GLY A 111 -3.33 4.90 9.22
CA GLY A 111 -2.65 6.19 9.46
C GLY A 111 -1.39 6.41 8.62
N ALA A 112 -0.80 5.35 8.03
CA ALA A 112 0.38 5.47 7.18
C ALA A 112 0.02 5.95 5.76
N THR A 113 0.98 6.56 5.08
CA THR A 113 0.83 7.03 3.70
C THR A 113 1.93 6.50 2.79
N MET A 114 1.55 5.80 1.71
CA MET A 114 2.44 5.46 0.61
C MET A 114 2.22 6.40 -0.58
N ARG A 115 3.31 7.01 -1.06
CA ARG A 115 3.33 7.80 -2.30
C ARG A 115 3.97 6.99 -3.41
N ILE A 116 3.21 6.69 -4.45
CA ILE A 116 3.69 6.05 -5.66
C ILE A 116 3.92 7.16 -6.70
N ASN A 117 5.18 7.54 -6.87
CA ASN A 117 5.63 8.65 -7.71
C ASN A 117 6.56 8.12 -8.81
N ASN A 118 6.13 7.06 -9.49
CA ASN A 118 6.99 6.35 -10.42
C ASN A 118 7.26 7.14 -11.70
N SER A 119 8.54 7.29 -12.05
CA SER A 119 8.97 7.92 -13.31
C SER A 119 9.09 6.92 -14.46
N ALA A 120 9.29 5.64 -14.13
CA ALA A 120 9.33 4.51 -15.04
C ALA A 120 8.22 3.49 -14.69
N PRO A 121 7.92 2.52 -15.58
CA PRO A 121 7.02 1.43 -15.21
C PRO A 121 7.53 0.68 -13.99
N ILE A 122 6.66 0.44 -13.02
CA ILE A 122 6.95 -0.36 -11.82
C ILE A 122 6.04 -1.58 -11.77
N ASP A 123 6.52 -2.65 -11.15
CA ASP A 123 5.78 -3.91 -11.09
C ASP A 123 5.45 -4.30 -9.64
N LEU A 124 4.21 -4.72 -9.44
CA LEU A 124 3.81 -5.61 -8.36
C LEU A 124 3.61 -7.01 -8.96
N ASP A 125 4.44 -7.97 -8.56
CA ASP A 125 4.56 -9.27 -9.21
C ASP A 125 4.37 -10.41 -8.19
N GLU A 126 3.26 -11.15 -8.26
CA GLU A 126 2.81 -12.17 -7.28
C GLU A 126 2.48 -11.59 -5.87
N ARG A 127 3.10 -10.47 -5.51
CA ARG A 127 3.03 -9.87 -4.18
C ARG A 127 1.67 -9.25 -3.90
N THR A 128 1.29 -9.28 -2.64
CA THR A 128 0.13 -8.52 -2.13
C THR A 128 0.57 -7.16 -1.59
N LEU A 129 -0.06 -6.09 -2.07
CA LEU A 129 -0.02 -4.76 -1.46
C LEU A 129 -1.30 -4.55 -0.65
N GLU A 130 -1.14 -4.54 0.67
CA GLU A 130 -2.21 -4.43 1.66
C GLU A 130 -2.28 -2.98 2.17
N ASN A 131 -3.34 -2.27 1.81
CA ASN A 131 -3.55 -0.88 2.20
C ASN A 131 -4.60 -0.76 3.29
N GLU A 132 -4.15 -0.44 4.49
CA GLU A 132 -4.98 -0.09 5.65
C GLU A 132 -4.97 1.44 5.92
N GLY A 133 -4.12 2.18 5.20
CA GLY A 133 -3.91 3.62 5.32
C GLY A 133 -4.28 4.36 4.04
N THR A 134 -3.34 5.12 3.50
CA THR A 134 -3.53 5.90 2.27
C THR A 134 -2.45 5.60 1.24
N ILE A 135 -2.87 5.25 0.02
CA ILE A 135 -1.99 5.20 -1.16
C ILE A 135 -2.33 6.37 -2.08
N LEU A 136 -1.30 7.13 -2.46
CA LEU A 136 -1.37 8.28 -3.36
C LEU A 136 -0.55 7.95 -4.61
N TRP A 137 -1.20 7.63 -5.72
CA TRP A 137 -0.52 7.33 -6.97
C TRP A 137 -0.51 8.57 -7.87
N SER A 138 0.64 9.25 -7.91
CA SER A 138 0.89 10.47 -8.70
C SER A 138 2.02 10.29 -9.71
N GLY A 139 2.46 9.04 -9.93
CA GLY A 139 3.47 8.71 -10.92
C GLY A 139 3.05 9.04 -12.35
N VAL A 140 4.02 9.19 -13.23
CA VAL A 140 3.83 9.57 -14.63
C VAL A 140 4.03 8.38 -15.59
N ASN A 141 3.95 7.18 -15.04
CA ASN A 141 4.14 5.94 -15.78
C ASN A 141 3.26 4.81 -15.21
N THR A 142 3.22 3.69 -15.93
CA THR A 142 2.38 2.54 -15.61
C THR A 142 2.74 1.89 -14.26
N LEU A 143 1.73 1.50 -13.49
CA LEU A 143 1.87 0.51 -12.41
C LEU A 143 1.33 -0.82 -12.92
N LYS A 144 2.16 -1.87 -12.97
CA LYS A 144 1.82 -3.16 -13.57
C LYS A 144 1.56 -4.20 -12.50
N LEU A 145 0.51 -4.99 -12.69
CA LEU A 145 0.22 -6.17 -11.89
C LEU A 145 0.54 -7.42 -12.70
N LYS A 146 1.34 -8.32 -12.12
CA LYS A 146 1.80 -9.58 -12.74
C LYS A 146 1.61 -10.76 -11.79
N HIS A 147 1.52 -11.95 -12.36
CA HIS A 147 1.48 -13.25 -11.66
C HIS A 147 0.48 -13.29 -10.50
N GLN A 148 -0.74 -12.80 -10.73
CA GLN A 148 -1.82 -12.73 -9.75
C GLN A 148 -1.52 -11.83 -8.54
N ALA A 149 -0.69 -10.80 -8.72
CA ALA A 149 -0.49 -9.75 -7.72
C ALA A 149 -1.82 -9.15 -7.24
N ASN A 150 -1.87 -8.75 -5.98
CA ASN A 150 -3.10 -8.27 -5.36
C ASN A 150 -2.89 -6.88 -4.76
N ILE A 151 -3.81 -5.95 -5.03
CA ILE A 151 -3.94 -4.72 -4.24
C ILE A 151 -5.23 -4.82 -3.43
N ASN A 152 -5.10 -4.81 -2.09
CA ASN A 152 -6.23 -4.83 -1.18
C ASN A 152 -6.37 -3.45 -0.52
N ASN A 153 -7.41 -2.71 -0.86
CA ASN A 153 -7.75 -1.45 -0.23
C ASN A 153 -8.80 -1.69 0.87
N ARG A 154 -8.36 -1.79 2.13
CA ARG A 154 -9.21 -2.20 3.25
C ARG A 154 -10.24 -1.15 3.65
N SER A 155 -11.21 -1.57 4.47
CA SER A 155 -12.19 -0.65 5.03
C SER A 155 -11.50 0.50 5.76
N GLY A 156 -11.94 1.74 5.50
CA GLY A 156 -11.33 2.96 6.02
C GLY A 156 -10.09 3.43 5.25
N ALA A 157 -9.52 2.62 4.36
CA ALA A 157 -8.36 2.99 3.56
C ALA A 157 -8.73 3.78 2.30
N LEU A 158 -7.78 4.57 1.82
CA LEU A 158 -7.88 5.35 0.58
C LEU A 158 -6.84 4.88 -0.44
N PHE A 159 -7.28 4.60 -1.66
CA PHE A 159 -6.43 4.51 -2.85
C PHE A 159 -6.81 5.65 -3.80
N ASP A 160 -5.91 6.62 -3.94
CA ASP A 160 -6.14 7.85 -4.70
C ASP A 160 -5.25 7.92 -5.95
N ILE A 161 -5.89 7.85 -7.11
CA ILE A 161 -5.30 7.99 -8.43
C ILE A 161 -5.26 9.49 -8.77
N ARG A 162 -4.05 10.03 -8.94
CA ARG A 162 -3.80 11.46 -9.14
C ARG A 162 -3.07 11.76 -10.46
N ASN A 163 -3.12 10.83 -11.38
CA ASN A 163 -2.46 10.88 -12.67
C ASN A 163 -3.41 10.39 -13.75
N ASP A 164 -3.01 10.51 -15.01
CA ASP A 164 -3.77 10.01 -16.16
C ASP A 164 -3.03 8.82 -16.77
N GLN A 165 -2.71 7.81 -15.94
CA GLN A 165 -1.89 6.65 -16.30
C GLN A 165 -2.66 5.33 -16.17
N ILE A 166 -2.03 4.25 -16.63
CA ILE A 166 -2.59 2.90 -16.64
C ILE A 166 -2.15 2.14 -15.38
N LEU A 167 -3.11 1.64 -14.62
CA LEU A 167 -2.91 0.54 -13.69
C LEU A 167 -3.18 -0.75 -14.49
N ASP A 168 -2.11 -1.43 -14.89
CA ASP A 168 -2.11 -2.39 -15.99
C ASP A 168 -2.25 -3.83 -15.49
N TYR A 169 -3.18 -4.57 -16.09
CA TYR A 169 -3.27 -6.01 -15.97
C TYR A 169 -2.40 -6.63 -17.07
N VAL A 170 -1.21 -7.11 -16.70
CA VAL A 170 -0.30 -7.71 -17.69
C VAL A 170 -0.82 -9.08 -18.11
N LEU A 171 -1.59 -9.13 -19.20
CA LEU A 171 -2.30 -10.31 -19.67
C LEU A 171 -1.38 -11.53 -19.88
N ALA A 172 -0.18 -11.31 -20.42
CA ALA A 172 0.81 -12.36 -20.65
C ALA A 172 1.29 -13.04 -19.35
N ASP A 173 1.22 -12.31 -18.23
CA ASP A 173 1.72 -12.75 -16.93
C ASP A 173 0.56 -13.08 -15.97
N SER A 174 -0.64 -13.37 -16.48
CA SER A 174 -1.87 -13.61 -15.69
C SER A 174 -2.33 -12.43 -14.80
N GLY A 175 -1.76 -11.24 -15.03
CA GLY A 175 -2.13 -9.94 -14.46
C GLY A 175 -2.31 -9.91 -12.94
N GLY A 176 -3.28 -9.14 -12.44
CA GLY A 176 -3.57 -9.05 -11.00
C GLY A 176 -4.99 -8.60 -10.65
N ASN A 177 -5.25 -8.53 -9.34
CA ASN A 177 -6.56 -8.28 -8.77
C ASN A 177 -6.55 -7.00 -7.93
N PHE A 178 -7.70 -6.35 -7.82
CA PHE A 178 -7.91 -5.23 -6.91
C PHE A 178 -9.17 -5.47 -6.08
N LEU A 179 -9.01 -5.56 -4.76
CA LEU A 179 -10.12 -5.62 -3.81
C LEU A 179 -10.31 -4.24 -3.16
N ASN A 180 -11.46 -3.61 -3.38
CA ASN A 180 -11.83 -2.34 -2.76
C ASN A 180 -12.89 -2.52 -1.68
N GLN A 181 -12.50 -2.43 -0.42
CA GLN A 181 -13.39 -2.37 0.74
C GLN A 181 -13.43 -0.96 1.37
N GLY A 182 -12.45 -0.12 1.03
CA GLY A 182 -12.36 1.28 1.43
C GLY A 182 -12.90 2.24 0.37
N THR A 183 -12.07 3.24 0.01
CA THR A 183 -12.38 4.22 -1.03
C THR A 183 -11.33 4.17 -2.13
N LEU A 184 -11.77 3.94 -3.37
CA LEU A 184 -11.00 4.17 -4.59
C LEU A 184 -11.42 5.53 -5.16
N THR A 185 -10.48 6.42 -5.47
CA THR A 185 -10.82 7.74 -6.03
C THR A 185 -9.84 8.14 -7.13
N LYS A 186 -10.34 8.71 -8.22
CA LYS A 186 -9.57 9.52 -9.17
C LYS A 186 -9.78 10.99 -8.82
N SER A 187 -8.75 11.66 -8.31
CA SER A 187 -8.89 13.02 -7.76
C SER A 187 -8.16 14.14 -8.51
N ALA A 188 -7.22 13.81 -9.38
CA ALA A 188 -6.44 14.79 -10.13
C ALA A 188 -6.06 14.26 -11.52
N GLY A 189 -5.62 15.17 -12.40
CA GLY A 189 -5.42 14.87 -13.82
C GLY A 189 -6.71 15.07 -14.62
N SER A 190 -6.59 15.66 -15.81
CA SER A 190 -7.74 15.98 -16.68
C SER A 190 -8.02 14.90 -17.72
N GLY A 191 -7.08 13.98 -17.92
CA GLY A 191 -7.21 12.87 -18.85
C GLY A 191 -7.85 11.63 -18.23
N THR A 192 -7.59 10.49 -18.87
CA THR A 192 -8.09 9.19 -18.47
C THR A 192 -7.04 8.44 -17.65
N SER A 193 -7.44 7.92 -16.49
CA SER A 193 -6.76 6.78 -15.88
C SER A 193 -7.43 5.50 -16.32
N GLU A 194 -6.66 4.58 -16.88
CA GLU A 194 -7.13 3.24 -17.21
C GLU A 194 -6.87 2.33 -16.01
N PHE A 195 -7.93 1.72 -15.51
CA PHE A 195 -7.91 0.82 -14.38
C PHE A 195 -8.27 -0.58 -14.89
N ASP A 196 -7.24 -1.38 -15.13
CA ASP A 196 -7.37 -2.69 -15.76
C ASP A 196 -7.37 -3.92 -14.82
N PRO A 197 -6.99 -3.88 -13.52
CA PRO A 197 -7.05 -5.08 -12.68
C PRO A 197 -8.46 -5.66 -12.57
N TYR A 198 -8.55 -6.96 -12.25
CA TYR A 198 -9.84 -7.54 -11.86
C TYR A 198 -10.35 -6.90 -10.58
N LEU A 199 -11.34 -6.01 -10.74
CA LEU A 199 -11.92 -5.28 -9.64
C LEU A 199 -12.94 -6.15 -8.89
N ARG A 200 -12.91 -6.06 -7.57
CA ARG A 200 -13.96 -6.52 -6.66
C ARG A 200 -14.21 -5.40 -5.66
N SER A 201 -15.41 -4.83 -5.61
CA SER A 201 -15.68 -3.67 -4.74
C SER A 201 -16.89 -3.89 -3.83
N THR A 202 -16.66 -3.69 -2.52
CA THR A 202 -17.70 -3.46 -1.51
C THR A 202 -17.55 -2.08 -0.87
N GLY A 203 -16.65 -1.25 -1.42
CA GLY A 203 -16.34 0.11 -0.97
C GLY A 203 -16.87 1.16 -1.94
N SER A 204 -16.40 2.40 -1.76
CA SER A 204 -16.76 3.53 -2.64
C SER A 204 -15.81 3.64 -3.83
N ILE A 205 -16.33 4.09 -4.98
CA ILE A 205 -15.53 4.42 -6.17
C ILE A 205 -15.91 5.83 -6.61
N ASN A 206 -14.95 6.74 -6.65
CA ASN A 206 -15.23 8.13 -6.98
C ASN A 206 -14.39 8.61 -8.17
N ALA A 207 -15.04 9.32 -9.09
CA ALA A 207 -14.39 10.11 -10.11
C ALA A 207 -14.66 11.59 -9.80
N THR A 208 -13.65 12.32 -9.33
CA THR A 208 -13.78 13.74 -9.00
C THR A 208 -13.01 14.66 -9.94
N SER A 209 -12.19 14.10 -10.84
CA SER A 209 -11.49 14.82 -11.90
C SER A 209 -11.16 13.92 -13.09
N GLY A 210 -11.23 14.44 -14.31
CA GLY A 210 -10.94 13.66 -15.53
C GLY A 210 -11.82 12.41 -15.67
N THR A 211 -11.28 11.37 -16.30
CA THR A 211 -11.96 10.10 -16.50
C THR A 211 -11.29 8.99 -15.68
N LEU A 212 -12.07 8.27 -14.88
CA LEU A 212 -11.68 6.95 -14.36
C LEU A 212 -12.34 5.90 -15.26
N ARG A 213 -11.55 5.16 -16.04
CA ARG A 213 -12.05 4.08 -16.90
C ARG A 213 -11.73 2.73 -16.27
N LEU A 214 -12.78 2.00 -15.88
CA LEU A 214 -12.68 0.66 -15.34
C LEU A 214 -12.79 -0.33 -16.51
N GLU A 215 -11.70 -0.99 -16.87
CA GLU A 215 -11.64 -1.91 -18.03
C GLU A 215 -12.10 -3.32 -17.70
N ARG A 216 -11.95 -3.74 -16.44
CA ARG A 216 -12.37 -5.08 -16.00
C ARG A 216 -13.35 -4.97 -14.85
N GLY A 217 -14.59 -5.33 -15.18
CA GLY A 217 -15.75 -5.14 -14.30
C GLY A 217 -15.72 -5.88 -12.97
N ASP A 218 -16.52 -5.34 -12.04
CA ASP A 218 -16.77 -5.91 -10.72
C ASP A 218 -17.59 -7.19 -10.83
N THR A 219 -17.00 -8.31 -10.39
CA THR A 219 -17.58 -9.66 -10.51
C THR A 219 -18.38 -10.10 -9.29
N LEU A 220 -18.55 -9.24 -8.28
CA LEU A 220 -19.30 -9.59 -7.08
C LEU A 220 -20.77 -9.16 -7.16
N ASN A 221 -21.67 -10.15 -7.11
CA ASN A 221 -23.11 -10.03 -6.83
C ASN A 221 -23.39 -9.49 -5.40
N SER A 222 -22.59 -8.56 -4.90
CA SER A 222 -22.66 -8.02 -3.54
C SER A 222 -22.10 -6.60 -3.44
N SER A 223 -22.13 -5.83 -4.53
CA SER A 223 -21.62 -4.46 -4.60
C SER A 223 -22.50 -3.50 -3.78
N SER A 224 -22.44 -3.62 -2.44
CA SER A 224 -22.85 -2.53 -1.55
C SER A 224 -21.77 -1.45 -1.63
N GLY A 225 -22.14 -0.25 -2.07
CA GLY A 225 -21.18 0.84 -2.25
C GLY A 225 -21.83 2.10 -2.82
N THR A 226 -21.08 3.19 -2.85
CA THR A 226 -21.50 4.45 -3.51
C THR A 226 -20.50 4.79 -4.60
N PHE A 227 -21.00 5.05 -5.80
CA PHE A 227 -20.22 5.67 -6.86
C PHE A 227 -20.54 7.17 -6.89
N THR A 228 -19.51 8.01 -6.82
CA THR A 228 -19.69 9.46 -6.89
C THR A 228 -18.95 10.01 -8.11
N VAL A 229 -19.68 10.68 -8.99
CA VAL A 229 -19.09 11.36 -10.15
C VAL A 229 -19.31 12.86 -10.05
N SER A 230 -18.25 13.61 -9.79
CA SER A 230 -18.33 15.07 -9.68
C SER A 230 -18.55 15.73 -11.03
N SER A 231 -19.09 16.96 -11.02
CA SER A 231 -19.30 17.74 -12.25
C SER A 231 -18.03 17.81 -13.10
N GLY A 232 -18.15 17.49 -14.39
CA GLY A 232 -17.03 17.49 -15.33
C GLY A 232 -16.11 16.27 -15.27
N ALA A 233 -16.33 15.34 -14.33
CA ALA A 233 -15.65 14.04 -14.30
C ALA A 233 -16.48 12.95 -14.99
N ILE A 234 -15.81 11.88 -15.38
CA ILE A 234 -16.41 10.71 -16.04
C ILE A 234 -15.99 9.43 -15.29
N LEU A 235 -16.95 8.56 -15.00
CA LEU A 235 -16.69 7.16 -14.68
C LEU A 235 -17.08 6.33 -15.89
N ALA A 236 -16.10 5.74 -16.57
CA ALA A 236 -16.32 4.89 -17.74
C ALA A 236 -16.23 3.42 -17.36
N LEU A 237 -17.18 2.61 -17.82
CA LEU A 237 -17.25 1.17 -17.61
C LEU A 237 -17.03 0.48 -18.97
N SER A 238 -15.96 -0.30 -19.13
CA SER A 238 -15.53 -0.91 -20.40
C SER A 238 -15.15 -2.39 -20.28
N GLU A 239 -14.98 -3.02 -21.46
CA GLU A 239 -14.48 -4.38 -21.79
C GLU A 239 -15.12 -5.62 -21.11
N ARG A 240 -15.83 -5.49 -19.98
CA ARG A 240 -16.51 -6.62 -19.29
C ARG A 240 -17.82 -6.20 -18.63
N SER A 241 -18.59 -7.20 -18.19
CA SER A 241 -19.83 -6.99 -17.45
C SER A 241 -19.58 -6.37 -16.07
N PHE A 242 -20.32 -5.31 -15.76
CA PHE A 242 -20.43 -4.74 -14.43
C PHE A 242 -21.79 -5.13 -13.85
N ILE A 243 -21.80 -5.64 -12.63
CA ILE A 243 -23.03 -5.92 -11.89
C ILE A 243 -23.28 -4.75 -10.93
N LEU A 244 -24.27 -3.92 -11.27
CA LEU A 244 -24.61 -2.68 -10.54
C LEU A 244 -25.79 -2.89 -9.57
N ASP A 245 -25.94 -4.09 -9.02
CA ASP A 245 -27.03 -4.40 -8.09
C ASP A 245 -26.80 -3.71 -6.73
N ASN A 246 -27.83 -3.09 -6.16
CA ASN A 246 -27.76 -2.33 -4.89
C ASN A 246 -26.71 -1.20 -4.83
N LEU A 247 -26.28 -0.69 -5.98
CA LEU A 247 -25.35 0.44 -6.06
C LEU A 247 -26.09 1.78 -5.97
N THR A 248 -25.56 2.71 -5.17
CA THR A 248 -25.99 4.13 -5.24
C THR A 248 -25.02 4.93 -6.10
N ILE A 249 -25.50 5.52 -7.19
CA ILE A 249 -24.72 6.45 -8.02
C ILE A 249 -25.17 7.88 -7.70
N THR A 250 -24.22 8.76 -7.40
CA THR A 250 -24.48 10.17 -7.05
C THR A 250 -23.56 11.13 -7.78
N GLY A 251 -23.90 12.42 -7.74
CA GLY A 251 -23.14 13.49 -8.35
C GLY A 251 -23.72 13.98 -9.68
N SER A 252 -23.05 14.96 -10.30
CA SER A 252 -23.52 15.64 -11.52
C SER A 252 -22.58 15.46 -12.72
N GLY A 253 -21.61 14.54 -12.61
CA GLY A 253 -20.79 14.10 -13.73
C GLY A 253 -21.44 12.98 -14.54
N THR A 254 -20.66 12.35 -15.41
CA THR A 254 -21.14 11.35 -16.36
C THR A 254 -20.72 9.95 -15.97
N VAL A 255 -21.65 8.99 -16.08
CA VAL A 255 -21.31 7.56 -16.10
C VAL A 255 -21.46 7.09 -17.53
N ASP A 256 -20.34 6.71 -18.16
CA ASP A 256 -20.30 6.20 -19.51
C ASP A 256 -20.21 4.68 -19.50
N ILE A 257 -21.05 4.04 -20.32
CA ILE A 257 -20.99 2.60 -20.58
C ILE A 257 -20.48 2.45 -22.00
N LEU A 258 -19.29 1.88 -22.13
CA LEU A 258 -18.63 1.70 -23.42
C LEU A 258 -18.92 0.28 -23.91
N ASP A 259 -19.55 0.17 -25.09
CA ASP A 259 -19.73 -1.11 -25.76
C ASP A 259 -18.36 -1.65 -26.21
N ALA A 260 -18.11 -2.93 -25.91
CA ALA A 260 -16.92 -3.68 -26.35
C ALA A 260 -17.05 -4.18 -27.78
#